data_AF-A0A9W6T0S2-F1
#
_entry.id   AF-A0A9W6T0S2-F1
#
_cell.length_a   1.000
_cell.length_b   1.000
_cell.length_c   1.000
_cell.angle_alpha   90.00
_cell.angle_beta   90.00
_cell.angle_gamma   90.00
#
_symmetry.space_group_name_H-M   'P 1'
#
loop_
_entity.id
_entity.type
_entity.pdbx_description
1 polymer ?
#
loop_
_entity_poly.entity_id
_entity_poly.type
_entity_poly.pdbx_seq_one_letter_code
_entity_poly.pdbx_strand_id
1 'polypeptide(L)'
;MDLPFSYDSVTKKISLNDGTSLEDFQDLNLEIKQLNVLVQDVINASADVPPAPSPETYTKKLSMMIKKMHESAVLSMRSGKTLEAIKQFNVALGLASARPKFESFQLGIGEFIICLIGRCDCYLISKNWAGAYADAEVLAQLAANVPDNHLRKGLAEMNLGDLLAAKASFERGLCFGATHPKLLAELENVKQKIAVENGED
;
A
#
# COMPACT_ATOMS: atom_id res chain seq x y z
N MET A 1 -2.54 41.48 -5.75
CA MET A 1 -3.28 40.45 -4.98
C MET A 1 -2.22 39.55 -4.42
N ASP A 2 -1.98 39.63 -3.12
CA ASP A 2 -0.94 38.83 -2.48
C ASP A 2 -1.46 37.40 -2.31
N LEU A 3 -0.67 36.44 -2.78
CA LEU A 3 -1.01 35.02 -2.68
C LEU A 3 -0.69 34.54 -1.26
N PRO A 4 -1.46 33.59 -0.70
CA PRO A 4 -1.28 33.08 0.67
C PRO A 4 -0.07 32.13 0.82
N PHE A 5 0.85 32.14 -0.15
CA PHE A 5 2.05 31.31 -0.19
C PHE A 5 3.27 32.09 -0.69
N SER A 6 4.45 31.58 -0.37
CA SER A 6 5.74 32.14 -0.77
C SER A 6 6.61 31.07 -1.42
N TYR A 7 7.58 31.52 -2.23
CA TYR A 7 8.57 30.68 -2.88
C TYR A 7 9.95 30.94 -2.28
N ASP A 8 10.63 29.89 -1.86
CA ASP A 8 12.02 29.93 -1.43
C ASP A 8 12.95 29.55 -2.60
N SER A 9 13.78 30.50 -3.02
CA SER A 9 14.73 30.33 -4.14
C SER A 9 15.88 29.38 -3.84
N VAL A 10 16.20 29.13 -2.56
CA VAL A 10 17.27 28.23 -2.14
C VAL A 10 16.77 26.78 -2.16
N THR A 11 15.64 26.52 -1.51
CA THR A 11 15.08 25.15 -1.47
C THR A 11 14.26 24.81 -2.72
N LYS A 12 13.91 25.81 -3.53
CA LYS A 12 13.01 25.70 -4.69
C LYS A 12 11.65 25.12 -4.32
N LYS A 13 11.16 25.46 -3.13
CA LYS A 13 9.87 24.99 -2.60
C LYS A 13 8.91 26.14 -2.40
N ILE A 14 7.64 25.83 -2.52
CA ILE A 14 6.54 26.71 -2.15
C ILE A 14 6.04 26.30 -0.76
N SER A 15 5.68 27.28 0.07
CA SER A 15 5.05 27.04 1.38
C SER A 15 3.97 28.08 1.65
N LEU A 16 2.96 27.72 2.44
CA LEU A 16 2.02 28.71 2.96
C LEU A 16 2.77 29.75 3.79
N ASN A 17 2.28 30.98 3.76
CA ASN A 17 2.85 32.07 4.56
C ASN A 17 2.60 31.86 6.06
N ASP A 18 3.51 32.37 6.89
CA ASP A 18 3.32 32.37 8.34
C ASP A 18 2.06 33.19 8.71
N GLY A 19 1.20 32.59 9.53
CA GLY A 19 -0.10 33.19 9.91
C GLY A 19 -1.28 32.79 9.02
N THR A 20 -1.06 32.06 7.93
CA THR A 20 -2.14 31.43 7.17
C THR A 20 -2.73 30.26 7.95
N SER A 21 -4.04 30.24 8.15
CA SER A 21 -4.76 29.15 8.80
C SER A 21 -4.66 27.86 7.97
N LEU A 22 -4.11 26.80 8.56
CA LEU A 22 -4.02 25.50 7.90
C LEU A 22 -5.39 24.84 7.69
N GLU A 23 -6.35 25.12 8.58
CA GLU A 23 -7.71 24.58 8.49
C GLU A 23 -8.47 25.19 7.31
N ASP A 24 -8.33 26.51 7.12
CA ASP A 24 -9.01 27.22 6.03
C ASP A 24 -8.38 26.94 4.65
N PHE A 25 -7.10 26.54 4.63
CA PHE A 25 -6.31 26.32 3.40
C PHE A 25 -5.79 24.89 3.27
N GLN A 26 -6.50 23.90 3.80
CA GLN A 26 -6.08 22.50 3.78
C GLN A 26 -5.83 21.98 2.35
N ASP A 27 -6.75 22.27 1.42
CA ASP A 27 -6.64 21.83 0.03
C ASP A 27 -5.44 22.49 -0.67
N LEU A 28 -5.25 23.79 -0.46
CA LEU A 28 -4.08 24.49 -1.00
C LEU A 28 -2.77 23.93 -0.44
N ASN A 29 -2.72 23.61 0.85
CA ASN A 29 -1.55 22.99 1.47
C ASN A 29 -1.25 21.62 0.85
N LEU A 30 -2.29 20.84 0.52
CA LEU A 30 -2.14 19.56 -0.17
C LEU A 30 -1.55 19.75 -1.58
N GLU A 31 -2.10 20.69 -2.35
CA GLU A 31 -1.60 21.03 -3.69
C GLU A 31 -0.15 21.51 -3.66
N ILE A 32 0.20 22.38 -2.69
CA ILE A 32 1.59 22.84 -2.50
C ILE A 32 2.53 21.67 -2.23
N LYS A 33 2.13 20.72 -1.38
CA LYS A 33 2.93 19.51 -1.10
C LYS A 33 3.11 18.65 -2.34
N GLN A 34 2.05 18.43 -3.12
CA GLN A 34 2.10 17.65 -4.35
C GLN A 34 2.96 18.34 -5.42
N LEU A 35 2.82 19.67 -5.58
CA LEU A 35 3.61 20.47 -6.50
C LEU A 35 5.10 20.44 -6.13
N ASN A 36 5.43 20.54 -4.84
CA ASN A 36 6.81 20.42 -4.38
C ASN A 36 7.42 19.05 -4.70
N VAL A 37 6.64 17.96 -4.61
CA VAL A 37 7.10 16.62 -5.02
C VAL A 37 7.35 16.60 -6.54
N LEU A 38 6.40 17.09 -7.34
CA LEU A 38 6.51 17.10 -8.80
C LEU A 38 7.71 17.95 -9.28
N VAL A 39 7.92 19.13 -8.71
CA VAL A 39 9.04 20.01 -9.07
C VAL A 39 10.38 19.33 -8.77
N GLN A 40 10.50 18.64 -7.64
CA GLN A 40 11.72 17.90 -7.33
C GLN A 40 11.92 16.72 -8.29
N ASP A 41 10.86 16.00 -8.66
CA ASP A 41 10.93 14.94 -9.68
C ASP A 41 11.43 15.47 -11.03
N VAL A 42 10.94 16.64 -11.47
CA VAL A 42 11.37 17.30 -12.72
C VAL A 42 12.82 17.75 -12.65
N ILE A 43 13.24 18.38 -11.55
CA ILE A 43 14.65 18.79 -11.35
C ILE A 43 15.57 17.57 -11.41
N ASN A 44 15.18 16.46 -10.77
CA ASN A 44 15.97 15.23 -10.75
C ASN A 44 16.03 14.54 -12.12
N ALA A 45 15.00 14.70 -12.97
CA ALA A 45 14.98 14.16 -14.32
C ALA A 45 16.05 14.79 -15.23
N SER A 46 16.59 15.96 -14.88
CA SER A 46 17.59 16.69 -15.66
C SER A 46 17.15 16.94 -17.13
N ALA A 47 15.86 17.18 -17.33
CA ALA A 47 15.26 17.48 -18.63
C ALA A 47 14.26 18.64 -18.47
N ASP A 48 14.16 19.51 -19.48
CA ASP A 48 13.23 20.66 -19.46
C ASP A 48 11.76 20.21 -19.39
N VAL A 49 11.47 19.04 -19.97
CA VAL A 49 10.18 18.37 -19.90
C VAL A 49 10.44 16.89 -19.63
N PRO A 50 9.70 16.26 -18.68
CA PRO A 50 9.84 14.83 -18.45
C PRO A 50 9.63 14.02 -19.72
N PRO A 51 10.43 12.95 -19.93
CA PRO A 51 10.25 12.09 -21.10
C PRO A 51 8.92 11.33 -21.02
N ALA A 52 8.39 10.92 -22.17
CA ALA A 52 7.19 10.10 -22.22
C ALA A 52 7.39 8.78 -21.43
N PRO A 53 6.37 8.29 -20.70
CA PRO A 53 6.48 7.03 -19.98
C PRO A 53 6.67 5.85 -20.95
N SER A 54 7.80 5.16 -20.85
CA SER A 54 8.10 3.97 -21.66
C SER A 54 8.97 2.98 -20.85
N PRO A 55 9.07 1.71 -21.27
CA PRO A 55 9.98 0.76 -20.64
C PRO A 55 11.45 1.21 -20.62
N GLU A 56 11.85 2.03 -21.60
CA GLU A 56 13.19 2.60 -21.70
C GLU A 56 13.43 3.74 -20.72
N THR A 57 12.42 4.57 -20.46
CA THR A 57 12.50 5.73 -19.56
C THR A 57 12.25 5.39 -18.09
N TYR A 58 11.85 4.14 -17.80
CA TYR A 58 11.61 3.64 -16.46
C TYR A 58 12.91 3.42 -15.66
N THR A 59 13.00 3.98 -14.43
CA THR A 59 14.22 3.91 -13.61
C THR A 59 14.50 2.49 -13.08
N LYS A 60 15.40 1.78 -13.78
CA LYS A 60 15.82 0.40 -13.43
C LYS A 60 16.56 0.31 -12.10
N LYS A 61 17.34 1.34 -11.73
CA LYS A 61 18.12 1.35 -10.48
C LYS A 61 17.22 1.28 -9.25
N LEU A 62 16.10 2.00 -9.28
CA LEU A 62 15.12 2.00 -8.21
C LEU A 62 14.42 0.63 -8.10
N SER A 63 14.07 0.01 -9.23
CA SER A 63 13.54 -1.36 -9.26
C SER A 63 14.49 -2.37 -8.62
N MET A 64 15.79 -2.28 -8.92
CA MET A 64 16.81 -3.14 -8.30
C MET A 64 16.90 -2.94 -6.79
N MET A 65 16.82 -1.69 -6.31
CA MET A 65 16.81 -1.38 -4.88
C MET A 65 15.58 -1.94 -4.18
N ILE A 66 14.39 -1.74 -4.75
CA ILE A 66 13.13 -2.26 -4.21
C ILE A 66 13.17 -3.79 -4.17
N LYS A 67 13.60 -4.43 -5.26
CA LYS A 67 13.75 -5.89 -5.33
C LYS A 67 14.69 -6.42 -4.25
N LYS A 68 15.87 -5.82 -4.09
CA LYS A 68 16.84 -6.23 -3.06
C LYS A 68 16.28 -6.05 -1.65
N MET A 69 15.56 -4.95 -1.39
CA MET A 69 14.93 -4.70 -0.10
C MET A 69 13.82 -5.72 0.18
N HIS A 70 13.00 -6.04 -0.82
CA HIS A 70 11.98 -7.07 -0.74
C HIS A 70 12.59 -8.45 -0.44
N GLU A 71 13.64 -8.86 -1.15
CA GLU A 71 14.35 -10.13 -0.91
C GLU A 71 14.92 -10.21 0.51
N SER A 72 15.51 -9.10 1.01
CA SER A 72 15.96 -8.99 2.41
C SER A 72 14.81 -9.14 3.40
N ALA A 73 13.68 -8.48 3.16
CA ALA A 73 12.50 -8.54 4.01
C ALA A 73 11.92 -9.96 4.09
N VAL A 74 11.85 -10.66 2.94
CA VAL A 74 11.40 -12.06 2.88
C VAL A 74 12.37 -12.98 3.65
N LEU A 75 13.68 -12.75 3.56
CA LEU A 75 14.65 -13.53 4.35
C LEU A 75 14.44 -13.33 5.85
N SER A 76 14.24 -12.07 6.28
CA SER A 76 13.94 -11.73 7.68
C SER A 76 12.64 -12.40 8.15
N MET A 77 11.60 -12.37 7.32
CA MET A 77 10.30 -13.00 7.59
C MET A 77 10.44 -14.52 7.77
N ARG A 78 11.13 -15.19 6.82
CA ARG A 78 11.38 -16.65 6.88
C ARG A 78 12.25 -17.05 8.07
N SER A 79 13.10 -16.16 8.54
CA SER A 79 13.95 -16.36 9.72
C SER A 79 13.22 -16.10 11.05
N GLY A 80 11.89 -15.88 11.02
CA GLY A 80 11.09 -15.56 12.20
C GLY A 80 11.29 -14.14 12.74
N LYS A 81 12.08 -13.30 12.06
CA LYS A 81 12.34 -11.90 12.45
C LYS A 81 11.26 -10.98 11.86
N THR A 82 10.01 -11.23 12.21
CA THR A 82 8.83 -10.58 11.59
C THR A 82 8.82 -9.06 11.79
N LEU A 83 9.21 -8.55 12.96
CA LEU A 83 9.26 -7.09 13.21
C LEU A 83 10.31 -6.39 12.34
N GLU A 84 11.44 -7.05 12.09
CA GLU A 84 12.47 -6.53 11.21
C GLU A 84 12.03 -6.56 9.74
N ALA A 85 11.36 -7.65 9.33
CA ALA A 85 10.75 -7.75 8.01
C ALA A 85 9.74 -6.62 7.75
N ILE A 86 8.89 -6.28 8.72
CA ILE A 86 7.93 -5.16 8.61
C ILE A 86 8.66 -3.83 8.33
N LYS A 87 9.75 -3.55 9.05
CA LYS A 87 10.55 -2.34 8.81
C LYS A 87 11.14 -2.33 7.41
N GLN A 88 11.67 -3.46 6.95
CA GLN A 88 12.25 -3.58 5.61
C GLN A 88 11.19 -3.43 4.51
N PHE A 89 10.00 -4.02 4.68
CA PHE A 89 8.88 -3.80 3.77
C PHE A 89 8.39 -2.33 3.78
N ASN A 90 8.37 -1.66 4.93
CA ASN A 90 8.04 -0.22 5.00
C ASN A 90 9.02 0.62 4.18
N VAL A 91 10.32 0.33 4.26
CA VAL A 91 11.32 1.01 3.43
C VAL A 91 11.10 0.71 1.95
N ALA A 92 10.83 -0.56 1.58
CA ALA A 92 10.57 -0.94 0.19
C ALA A 92 9.32 -0.24 -0.38
N LEU A 93 8.24 -0.15 0.41
CA LEU A 93 7.02 0.57 0.05
C LEU A 93 7.28 2.08 -0.11
N GLY A 94 8.04 2.68 0.81
CA GLY A 94 8.45 4.08 0.70
C GLY A 94 9.23 4.35 -0.60
N LEU A 95 10.15 3.47 -0.98
CA LEU A 95 10.89 3.56 -2.24
C LEU A 95 9.97 3.40 -3.47
N ALA A 96 9.04 2.45 -3.43
CA ALA A 96 8.10 2.23 -4.52
C ALA A 96 7.13 3.41 -4.72
N SER A 97 6.61 4.00 -3.63
CA SER A 97 5.74 5.17 -3.67
C SER A 97 6.46 6.48 -4.03
N ALA A 98 7.77 6.55 -3.77
CA ALA A 98 8.60 7.70 -4.11
C ALA A 98 9.03 7.75 -5.59
N ARG A 99 8.55 6.82 -6.43
CA ARG A 99 8.81 6.85 -7.88
C ARG A 99 8.40 8.19 -8.51
N PRO A 100 9.17 8.71 -9.48
CA PRO A 100 8.79 9.92 -10.20
C PRO A 100 7.41 9.77 -10.85
N LYS A 101 6.56 10.80 -10.73
CA LYS A 101 5.14 10.69 -11.11
C LYS A 101 4.87 10.59 -12.62
N PHE A 102 5.88 10.86 -13.44
CA PHE A 102 5.84 10.70 -14.90
C PHE A 102 6.38 9.33 -15.38
N GLU A 103 6.76 8.42 -14.48
CA GLU A 103 7.09 7.04 -14.86
C GLU A 103 5.84 6.21 -15.15
N SER A 104 6.02 5.07 -15.84
CA SER A 104 4.93 4.13 -16.08
C SER A 104 4.38 3.57 -14.77
N PHE A 105 3.15 3.97 -14.44
CA PHE A 105 2.42 3.47 -13.27
C PHE A 105 2.27 1.94 -13.31
N GLN A 106 1.98 1.38 -14.49
CA GLN A 106 1.79 -0.06 -14.64
C GLN A 106 3.05 -0.86 -14.29
N LEU A 107 4.24 -0.32 -14.59
CA LEU A 107 5.50 -0.97 -14.21
C LEU A 107 5.80 -0.82 -12.71
N GLY A 108 5.47 0.32 -12.12
CA GLY A 108 5.71 0.59 -10.69
C GLY A 108 4.75 -0.11 -9.74
N ILE A 109 3.47 -0.24 -10.10
CA ILE A 109 2.43 -0.72 -9.18
C ILE A 109 2.66 -2.17 -8.74
N GLY A 110 3.21 -3.03 -9.61
CA GLY A 110 3.53 -4.41 -9.26
C GLY A 110 4.57 -4.52 -8.15
N GLU A 111 5.56 -3.63 -8.12
CA GLU A 111 6.57 -3.57 -7.08
C GLU A 111 5.98 -3.13 -5.73
N PHE A 112 5.03 -2.19 -5.76
CA PHE A 112 4.30 -1.77 -4.57
C PHE A 112 3.44 -2.91 -4.03
N ILE A 113 2.65 -3.56 -4.90
CA ILE A 113 1.75 -4.65 -4.53
C ILE A 113 2.52 -5.80 -3.87
N ILE A 114 3.65 -6.24 -4.43
CA ILE A 114 4.38 -7.39 -3.86
C ILE A 114 4.98 -7.05 -2.48
N CYS A 115 5.46 -5.82 -2.28
CA CYS A 115 5.94 -5.37 -0.97
C CYS A 115 4.79 -5.24 0.04
N LEU A 116 3.62 -4.79 -0.40
CA LEU A 116 2.44 -4.65 0.44
C LEU A 116 1.90 -6.02 0.88
N ILE A 117 1.88 -7.00 -0.03
CA ILE A 117 1.58 -8.41 0.28
C ILE A 117 2.51 -8.93 1.39
N GLY A 118 3.82 -8.73 1.24
CA GLY A 118 4.80 -9.18 2.23
C GLY A 118 4.63 -8.53 3.61
N ARG A 119 4.30 -7.23 3.65
CA ARG A 119 3.99 -6.54 4.92
C ARG A 119 2.70 -7.06 5.56
N CYS A 120 1.65 -7.25 4.76
CA CYS A 120 0.37 -7.80 5.23
C CYS A 120 0.57 -9.20 5.84
N ASP A 121 1.33 -10.07 5.18
CA ASP A 121 1.67 -11.40 5.69
C ASP A 121 2.43 -11.33 7.03
N CYS A 122 3.37 -10.40 7.17
CA CYS A 122 4.06 -10.17 8.44
C CYS A 122 3.11 -9.70 9.55
N TYR A 123 2.14 -8.83 9.23
CA TYR A 123 1.13 -8.39 10.20
C TYR A 123 0.21 -9.54 10.63
N LEU A 124 -0.22 -10.40 9.70
CA LEU A 124 -0.98 -11.62 10.02
C LEU A 124 -0.17 -12.56 10.93
N ILE A 125 1.11 -12.82 10.62
CA ILE A 125 1.99 -13.69 11.43
C ILE A 125 2.17 -13.11 12.84
N SER A 126 2.33 -11.80 12.97
CA SER A 126 2.53 -11.11 14.25
C SER A 126 1.23 -10.82 15.00
N LYS A 127 0.08 -11.27 14.48
CA LYS A 127 -1.27 -11.03 15.03
C LYS A 127 -1.62 -9.54 15.15
N ASN A 128 -1.00 -8.68 14.33
CA ASN A 128 -1.39 -7.29 14.18
C ASN A 128 -2.53 -7.19 13.17
N TRP A 129 -3.75 -7.51 13.61
CA TRP A 129 -4.91 -7.63 12.74
C TRP A 129 -5.33 -6.29 12.11
N ALA A 130 -5.24 -5.19 12.85
CA ALA A 130 -5.54 -3.86 12.33
C ALA A 130 -4.57 -3.45 11.20
N GLY A 131 -3.27 -3.70 11.37
CA GLY A 131 -2.27 -3.46 10.32
C GLY A 131 -2.47 -4.37 9.11
N ALA A 132 -2.78 -5.66 9.35
CA ALA A 132 -3.07 -6.60 8.27
C ALA A 132 -4.31 -6.19 7.47
N TYR A 133 -5.38 -5.76 8.14
CA TYR A 133 -6.61 -5.28 7.51
C TYR A 133 -6.35 -4.08 6.61
N ALA A 134 -5.64 -3.07 7.12
CA ALA A 134 -5.33 -1.86 6.36
C ALA A 134 -4.57 -2.19 5.04
N ASP A 135 -3.58 -3.10 5.11
CA ASP A 135 -2.86 -3.52 3.90
C ASP A 135 -3.75 -4.37 2.97
N ALA A 136 -4.52 -5.29 3.52
CA ALA A 136 -5.37 -6.20 2.76
C ALA A 136 -6.52 -5.47 2.05
N GLU A 137 -7.05 -4.39 2.64
CA GLU A 137 -8.07 -3.55 2.01
C GLU A 137 -7.53 -2.87 0.75
N VAL A 138 -6.32 -2.29 0.83
CA VAL A 138 -5.64 -1.70 -0.32
C VAL A 138 -5.35 -2.77 -1.39
N LEU A 139 -4.90 -3.96 -0.98
CA LEU A 139 -4.67 -5.08 -1.90
C LEU A 139 -5.94 -5.56 -2.60
N ALA A 140 -7.08 -5.58 -1.91
CA ALA A 140 -8.37 -5.95 -2.49
C ALA A 140 -8.87 -4.93 -3.52
N GLN A 141 -8.36 -3.69 -3.49
CA GLN A 141 -8.64 -2.66 -4.50
C GLN A 141 -7.64 -2.72 -5.67
N LEU A 142 -6.34 -2.82 -5.39
CA LEU A 142 -5.28 -2.77 -6.42
C LEU A 142 -5.11 -4.08 -7.19
N ALA A 143 -5.38 -5.21 -6.55
CA ALA A 143 -5.20 -6.55 -7.10
C ALA A 143 -6.39 -7.43 -6.71
N ALA A 144 -7.60 -6.94 -7.01
CA ALA A 144 -8.87 -7.56 -6.64
C ALA A 144 -9.05 -8.98 -7.22
N ASN A 145 -8.41 -9.30 -8.34
CA ASN A 145 -8.51 -10.60 -9.00
C ASN A 145 -7.62 -11.69 -8.37
N VAL A 146 -6.83 -11.36 -7.33
CA VAL A 146 -5.98 -12.31 -6.62
C VAL A 146 -6.73 -12.84 -5.39
N PRO A 147 -7.13 -14.13 -5.36
CA PRO A 147 -7.93 -14.68 -4.27
C PRO A 147 -7.27 -14.54 -2.89
N ASP A 148 -5.95 -14.68 -2.82
CA ASP A 148 -5.20 -14.56 -1.56
C ASP A 148 -5.32 -13.18 -0.90
N ASN A 149 -5.59 -12.12 -1.66
CA ASN A 149 -5.77 -10.79 -1.09
C ASN A 149 -7.09 -10.69 -0.30
N HIS A 150 -8.15 -11.32 -0.82
CA HIS A 150 -9.42 -11.46 -0.10
C HIS A 150 -9.30 -12.39 1.10
N LEU A 151 -8.50 -13.45 0.99
CA LEU A 151 -8.18 -14.33 2.12
C LEU A 151 -7.50 -13.54 3.26
N ARG A 152 -6.47 -12.73 2.95
CA ARG A 152 -5.80 -11.88 3.95
C ARG A 152 -6.78 -10.92 4.62
N LYS A 153 -7.66 -10.30 3.83
CA LYS A 153 -8.69 -9.38 4.33
C LYS A 153 -9.66 -10.08 5.27
N GLY A 154 -10.24 -11.20 4.85
CA GLY A 154 -11.20 -11.95 5.66
C GLY A 154 -10.59 -12.54 6.93
N LEU A 155 -9.31 -12.99 6.87
CA LEU A 155 -8.59 -13.40 8.07
C LEU A 155 -8.42 -12.24 9.07
N ALA A 156 -8.09 -11.04 8.59
CA ALA A 156 -7.96 -9.88 9.45
C ALA A 156 -9.30 -9.45 10.05
N GLU A 157 -10.37 -9.38 9.24
CA GLU A 157 -11.75 -9.07 9.68
C GLU A 157 -12.24 -10.05 10.74
N MET A 158 -12.06 -11.36 10.50
CA MET A 158 -12.49 -12.41 11.42
C MET A 158 -11.78 -12.29 12.78
N ASN A 159 -10.49 -11.94 12.80
CA ASN A 159 -9.73 -11.76 14.04
C ASN A 159 -9.99 -10.41 14.72
N LEU A 160 -10.55 -9.44 14.01
CA LEU A 160 -11.06 -8.19 14.58
C LEU A 160 -12.50 -8.32 15.12
N GLY A 161 -13.14 -9.48 14.89
CA GLY A 161 -14.50 -9.79 15.37
C GLY A 161 -15.60 -9.48 14.36
N ASP A 162 -15.29 -8.96 13.18
CA ASP A 162 -16.29 -8.72 12.13
C ASP A 162 -16.47 -9.98 11.27
N LEU A 163 -17.24 -10.93 11.80
CA LEU A 163 -17.47 -12.23 11.15
C LEU A 163 -18.27 -12.10 9.84
N LEU A 164 -19.19 -11.14 9.75
CA LEU A 164 -19.99 -10.91 8.55
C LEU A 164 -19.14 -10.34 7.41
N ALA A 165 -18.28 -9.35 7.70
CA ALA A 165 -17.34 -8.85 6.70
C ALA A 165 -16.37 -9.94 6.26
N ALA A 166 -15.85 -10.74 7.21
CA ALA A 166 -14.94 -11.84 6.89
C ALA A 166 -15.57 -12.86 5.95
N LYS A 167 -16.82 -13.27 6.21
CA LYS A 167 -17.58 -14.15 5.33
C LYS A 167 -17.70 -13.55 3.92
N ALA A 168 -18.11 -12.29 3.81
CA ALA A 168 -18.26 -11.61 2.52
C ALA A 168 -16.92 -11.52 1.77
N SER A 169 -15.81 -11.26 2.46
CA SER A 169 -14.47 -11.27 1.89
C SER A 169 -14.07 -12.65 1.37
N PHE A 170 -14.31 -13.72 2.14
CA PHE A 170 -14.01 -15.09 1.66
C PHE A 170 -14.84 -15.49 0.45
N GLU A 171 -16.14 -15.20 0.45
CA GLU A 171 -17.05 -15.44 -0.69
C GLU A 171 -16.57 -14.68 -1.93
N ARG A 172 -16.19 -13.40 -1.77
CA ARG A 172 -15.63 -12.60 -2.86
C ARG A 172 -14.31 -13.18 -3.41
N GLY A 173 -13.44 -13.68 -2.53
CA GLY A 173 -12.22 -14.38 -2.93
C GLY A 173 -12.52 -15.62 -3.78
N LEU A 174 -13.55 -16.39 -3.42
CA LEU A 174 -13.98 -17.58 -4.18
C LEU A 174 -14.57 -17.22 -5.54
N CYS A 175 -15.11 -16.01 -5.75
CA CYS A 175 -15.48 -15.55 -7.10
C CYS A 175 -14.28 -15.50 -8.06
N PHE A 176 -13.07 -15.29 -7.55
CA PHE A 176 -11.83 -15.29 -8.35
C PHE A 176 -11.07 -16.62 -8.31
N GLY A 177 -11.41 -17.51 -7.36
CA GLY A 177 -10.77 -18.80 -7.17
C GLY A 177 -11.68 -19.80 -6.48
N ALA A 178 -12.65 -20.35 -7.21
CA ALA A 178 -13.72 -21.20 -6.66
C ALA A 178 -13.22 -22.46 -5.94
N THR A 179 -12.06 -22.98 -6.32
CA THR A 179 -11.44 -24.18 -5.74
C THR A 179 -10.32 -23.87 -4.74
N HIS A 180 -10.20 -22.62 -4.30
CA HIS A 180 -9.11 -22.20 -3.42
C HIS A 180 -9.26 -22.84 -2.02
N PRO A 181 -8.39 -23.79 -1.64
CA PRO A 181 -8.65 -24.68 -0.51
C PRO A 181 -8.71 -23.96 0.83
N LYS A 182 -7.84 -22.96 1.04
CA LYS A 182 -7.80 -22.20 2.28
C LYS A 182 -8.99 -21.23 2.41
N LEU A 183 -9.53 -20.73 1.29
CA LEU A 183 -10.72 -19.87 1.33
C LEU A 183 -11.97 -20.69 1.69
N LEU A 184 -12.11 -21.87 1.09
CA LEU A 184 -13.20 -22.79 1.42
C LEU A 184 -13.15 -23.18 2.91
N ALA A 185 -11.97 -23.54 3.42
CA ALA A 185 -11.80 -23.92 4.83
C ALA A 185 -12.16 -22.77 5.80
N GLU A 186 -11.67 -21.56 5.54
CA GLU A 186 -11.94 -20.41 6.42
C GLU A 186 -13.39 -19.90 6.28
N LEU A 187 -14.02 -20.07 5.12
CA LEU A 187 -15.45 -19.78 4.94
C LEU A 187 -16.32 -20.69 5.80
N GLU A 188 -16.01 -21.98 5.89
CA GLU A 188 -16.74 -22.88 6.78
C GLU A 188 -16.47 -22.58 8.25
N ASN A 189 -15.23 -22.23 8.62
CA ASN A 189 -14.87 -21.79 9.97
C ASN A 189 -15.67 -20.54 10.40
N VAL A 190 -15.73 -19.50 9.56
CA VAL A 190 -16.46 -18.28 9.91
C VAL A 190 -17.98 -18.53 9.99
N LYS A 191 -18.54 -19.39 9.13
CA LYS A 191 -19.97 -19.77 9.21
C LYS A 191 -20.29 -20.45 10.54
N GLN A 192 -19.44 -21.38 11.00
CA GLN A 192 -19.61 -22.01 12.31
C GLN A 192 -19.57 -20.98 13.44
N LYS A 193 -18.59 -20.05 13.41
CA LYS A 193 -18.53 -18.99 14.43
C LYS A 193 -19.77 -18.09 14.45
N ILE A 194 -20.33 -17.78 13.27
CA ILE A 194 -21.58 -17.00 13.17
C ILE A 194 -22.76 -17.80 13.75
N ALA A 195 -22.85 -19.10 13.47
CA ALA A 195 -23.90 -19.97 14.03
C ALA A 195 -23.84 -19.99 15.57
N VAL A 196 -22.64 -20.16 16.14
CA VAL A 196 -22.41 -20.08 17.60
C VAL A 196 -22.86 -18.73 18.15
N GLU A 197 -22.50 -17.62 17.51
CA GLU A 197 -22.88 -16.26 17.96
C GLU A 197 -24.40 -16.03 17.91
N ASN A 198 -25.09 -16.67 16.96
CA ASN A 198 -26.54 -16.64 16.83
C ASN A 198 -27.27 -17.62 17.76
N GLY A 199 -26.56 -18.50 18.47
CA GLY A 199 -27.14 -19.54 19.31
C GLY A 199 -27.78 -20.68 18.52
N GLU A 200 -27.29 -20.95 17.31
CA GLU A 200 -27.76 -22.02 16.43
C GLU A 200 -27.05 -23.38 16.68
N ASP A 201 -26.32 -23.50 17.79
CA ASP A 201 -25.58 -24.70 18.24
C ASP A 201 -26.02 -25.21 19.63
#